data_AF-A0A8X6I8U4-F1
#
_entry.id   AF-A0A8X6I8U4-F1
#
_cell.length_a   1.000
_cell.length_b   1.000
_cell.length_c   1.000
_cell.angle_alpha   90.00
_cell.angle_beta   90.00
_cell.angle_gamma   90.00
#
_symmetry.space_group_name_H-M   'P 1'
#
loop_
_entity.id
_entity.type
_entity.pdbx_description
1 polymer ?
#
loop_
_entity_poly.entity_id
_entity_poly.type
_entity_poly.pdbx_seq_one_letter_code
_entity_poly.pdbx_strand_id
1 'polypeptide(L)'
;MKYVCARHSTERNMIIVILVCLLIGIAVIVSKKVFLDNYITDDIYEEDEETLWNFNDTDAKKIFMKLWMKANETLLARKVHLQDIQKGRSEDDQVQELAHCALILEYMKRSLQRCISLETMPEECKQFVRQSLNCSSESRYRTIDGSCNNLNHFEWGMSYINFNRWLKTTYADDVSLLRQSIHGVPLPPVRHLSVELFSRKILPDSNATMLFTHFGLFLDHDVVQVGQTRGNFSSCCEENERLRHPACLQIKNPLSDPVYGPANVTCKGFMRSPPAIGTCPGRREQQNRMTAFIDASDVYGPTDKETAKLRKYKRGLLRVNVVNNTPLLPANKHSGDTCYAKDGNYSCFISGNATFLFFILK
;
A
#
# COMPACT_ATOMS: atom_id res chain seq x y z
N MET A 1 -16.12 -49.27 41.57
CA MET A 1 -14.82 -48.69 41.16
C MET A 1 -15.07 -47.29 40.61
N LYS A 2 -14.75 -46.24 41.38
CA LYS A 2 -14.75 -44.85 40.90
C LYS A 2 -13.28 -44.41 40.83
N TYR A 3 -12.72 -44.30 39.64
CA TYR A 3 -11.41 -43.71 39.44
C TYR A 3 -11.57 -42.20 39.37
N VAL A 4 -10.91 -41.48 40.27
CA VAL A 4 -10.70 -40.03 40.18
C VAL A 4 -9.27 -39.84 39.68
N CYS A 5 -9.10 -39.35 38.45
CA CYS A 5 -7.80 -38.88 37.98
C CYS A 5 -7.49 -37.55 38.68
N ALA A 6 -6.54 -37.56 39.62
CA ALA A 6 -5.95 -36.34 40.15
C ALA A 6 -5.11 -35.68 39.05
N ARG A 7 -5.54 -34.51 38.57
CA ARG A 7 -4.78 -33.69 37.61
C ARG A 7 -3.43 -33.28 38.21
N HIS A 8 -2.36 -33.50 37.44
CA HIS A 8 -0.97 -33.24 37.83
C HIS A 8 -0.77 -31.77 38.27
N SER A 9 0.01 -31.55 39.34
CA SER A 9 0.28 -30.22 39.91
C SER A 9 0.89 -29.23 38.91
N THR A 10 1.58 -29.74 37.88
CA THR A 10 2.18 -28.96 36.79
C THR A 10 1.14 -28.32 35.87
N GLU A 11 0.01 -28.97 35.58
CA GLU A 11 -1.07 -28.37 34.79
C GLU A 11 -1.78 -27.25 35.54
N ARG A 12 -2.01 -27.40 36.85
CA ARG A 12 -2.55 -26.31 37.70
C ARG A 12 -1.63 -25.11 37.70
N ASN A 13 -0.32 -25.32 37.81
CA ASN A 13 0.65 -24.24 37.79
C ASN A 13 0.72 -23.56 36.42
N MET A 14 0.61 -24.31 35.31
CA MET A 14 0.54 -23.72 33.96
C MET A 14 -0.74 -22.89 33.76
N ILE A 15 -1.90 -23.38 34.21
CA ILE A 15 -3.16 -22.64 34.12
C ILE A 15 -3.08 -21.35 34.96
N ILE A 16 -2.48 -21.41 36.15
CA ILE A 16 -2.24 -20.23 36.98
C ILE A 16 -1.33 -19.23 36.27
N VAL A 17 -0.23 -19.69 35.66
CA VAL A 17 0.68 -18.81 34.90
C VAL A 17 -0.04 -18.19 33.70
N ILE A 18 -0.84 -18.94 32.95
CA ILE A 18 -1.62 -18.41 31.82
C ILE A 18 -2.65 -17.39 32.29
N LEU A 19 -3.37 -17.66 33.37
CA LEU A 19 -4.34 -16.72 33.96
C LEU A 19 -3.65 -15.46 34.48
N VAL A 20 -2.49 -15.58 35.10
CA VAL A 20 -1.67 -14.43 35.55
C VAL A 20 -1.17 -13.63 34.34
N CYS A 21 -0.68 -14.27 33.28
CA CYS A 21 -0.27 -13.59 32.05
C CYS A 21 -1.45 -12.92 31.33
N LEU A 22 -2.63 -13.54 31.31
CA LEU A 22 -3.85 -12.94 30.76
C LEU A 22 -4.30 -11.75 31.60
N LEU A 23 -4.27 -11.84 32.93
CA LEU A 23 -4.60 -10.73 33.82
C LEU A 23 -3.61 -9.58 33.70
N ILE A 24 -2.31 -9.87 33.58
CA ILE A 24 -1.28 -8.85 33.32
C ILE A 24 -1.48 -8.25 31.93
N GLY A 25 -1.79 -9.05 30.91
CA GLY A 25 -2.08 -8.57 29.56
C GLY A 25 -3.31 -7.67 29.51
N ILE A 26 -4.40 -8.06 30.18
CA ILE A 26 -5.61 -7.25 30.33
C ILE A 26 -5.28 -5.97 31.11
N ALA A 27 -4.53 -6.05 32.21
CA ALA A 27 -4.11 -4.88 32.97
C ALA A 27 -3.26 -3.92 32.14
N VAL A 28 -2.33 -4.42 31.31
CA VAL A 28 -1.52 -3.60 30.39
C VAL A 28 -2.40 -2.97 29.30
N ILE A 29 -3.37 -3.71 28.76
CA ILE A 29 -4.32 -3.18 27.77
C ILE A 29 -5.21 -2.10 28.39
N VAL A 30 -5.73 -2.32 29.59
CA VAL A 30 -6.56 -1.36 30.33
C VAL A 30 -5.74 -0.16 30.74
N SER A 31 -4.52 -0.33 31.26
CA SER A 31 -3.62 0.78 31.58
C SER A 31 -3.18 1.55 30.34
N LYS A 32 -2.97 0.89 29.19
CA LYS A 32 -2.67 1.56 27.92
C LYS A 32 -3.89 2.30 27.38
N LYS A 33 -5.09 1.75 27.54
CA LYS A 33 -6.34 2.41 27.18
C LYS A 33 -6.60 3.62 28.08
N VAL A 34 -6.45 3.48 29.40
CA VAL A 34 -6.56 4.60 30.36
C VAL A 34 -5.46 5.65 30.12
N PHE A 35 -4.25 5.23 29.76
CA PHE A 35 -3.17 6.15 29.37
C PHE A 35 -3.49 6.87 28.06
N LEU A 36 -4.06 6.18 27.06
CA LEU A 36 -4.53 6.80 25.83
C LEU A 36 -5.70 7.75 26.09
N ASP A 37 -6.72 7.32 26.84
CA ASP A 37 -7.90 8.12 27.16
C ASP A 37 -7.52 9.36 27.99
N ASN A 38 -6.54 9.28 28.90
CA ASN A 38 -6.04 10.44 29.67
C ASN A 38 -5.07 11.34 28.88
N TYR A 39 -4.52 10.89 27.75
CA TYR A 39 -3.68 11.71 26.86
C TYR A 39 -4.49 12.29 25.68
N ILE A 40 -5.68 11.75 25.44
CA ILE A 40 -6.63 12.19 24.40
C ILE A 40 -7.65 13.21 24.98
N THR A 41 -7.52 13.61 26.24
CA THR A 41 -8.31 14.70 26.86
C THR A 41 -7.67 16.08 26.76
N ASP A 42 -6.46 16.19 26.20
CA ASP A 42 -6.09 17.49 25.63
C ASP A 42 -6.94 17.62 24.38
N ASP A 43 -7.87 18.58 24.43
CA ASP A 43 -8.64 19.07 23.29
C ASP A 43 -7.70 19.10 22.07
N ILE A 44 -7.81 18.06 21.23
CA ILE A 44 -7.43 18.19 19.83
C ILE A 44 -8.45 19.21 19.38
N TYR A 45 -8.06 20.48 19.47
CA TYR A 45 -8.75 21.55 18.80
C TYR A 45 -9.11 20.98 17.43
N GLU A 46 -10.41 20.88 17.18
CA GLU A 46 -10.96 21.24 15.88
C GLU A 46 -10.46 22.67 15.61
N GLU A 47 -9.16 22.83 15.35
CA GLU A 47 -8.71 23.84 14.43
C GLU A 47 -9.31 23.36 13.12
N ASP A 48 -10.50 23.92 12.82
CA ASP A 48 -11.13 23.97 11.52
C ASP A 48 -10.14 23.50 10.45
N GLU A 49 -10.35 22.30 9.89
CA GLU A 49 -9.58 21.86 8.72
C GLU A 49 -9.72 22.86 7.56
N GLU A 50 -10.68 23.80 7.64
CA GLU A 50 -10.86 24.95 6.75
C GLU A 50 -9.98 26.20 7.07
N THR A 51 -9.42 26.38 8.28
CA THR A 51 -8.70 27.63 8.65
C THR A 51 -7.17 27.55 8.58
N LEU A 52 -6.57 26.39 8.30
CA LEU A 52 -5.11 26.24 8.13
C LEU A 52 -4.58 26.57 6.70
N TRP A 53 -5.38 27.25 5.88
CA TRP A 53 -5.18 27.27 4.41
C TRP A 53 -5.16 28.62 3.70
N ASN A 54 -4.93 29.74 4.38
CA ASN A 54 -4.83 31.03 3.69
C ASN A 54 -3.39 31.38 3.27
N PHE A 55 -2.99 30.92 2.08
CA PHE A 55 -1.90 31.55 1.32
C PHE A 55 -2.50 32.57 0.34
N ASN A 56 -2.78 33.78 0.82
CA ASN A 56 -3.25 34.89 -0.03
C ASN A 56 -2.10 35.72 -0.64
N ASP A 57 -0.85 35.26 -0.52
CA ASP A 57 0.32 35.98 -1.00
C ASP A 57 0.74 35.54 -2.43
N THR A 58 0.66 36.50 -3.35
CA THR A 58 1.11 36.40 -4.74
C THR A 58 2.58 35.99 -4.90
N ASP A 59 3.48 36.36 -3.99
CA ASP A 59 4.92 36.06 -4.14
C ASP A 59 5.26 34.64 -3.71
N ALA A 60 4.60 34.13 -2.67
CA ALA A 60 4.68 32.72 -2.32
C ALA A 60 4.07 31.82 -3.40
N LYS A 61 2.96 32.26 -4.03
CA LYS A 61 2.40 31.58 -5.22
C LYS A 61 3.38 31.57 -6.39
N LYS A 62 4.13 32.65 -6.63
CA LYS A 62 5.20 32.68 -7.65
C LYS A 62 6.36 31.73 -7.32
N ILE A 63 6.79 31.68 -6.05
CA ILE A 63 7.83 30.74 -5.58
C ILE A 63 7.35 29.30 -5.74
N PHE A 64 6.11 29.00 -5.32
CA PHE A 64 5.45 27.73 -5.51
C PHE A 64 5.43 27.33 -6.99
N MET A 65 4.99 28.22 -7.89
CA MET A 65 4.95 27.94 -9.32
C MET A 65 6.34 27.75 -9.92
N LYS A 66 7.37 28.47 -9.45
CA LYS A 66 8.76 28.23 -9.86
C LYS A 66 9.27 26.86 -9.39
N LEU A 67 8.99 26.49 -8.14
CA LEU A 67 9.33 25.17 -7.60
C LEU A 67 8.55 24.06 -8.31
N TRP A 68 7.29 24.32 -8.68
CA TRP A 68 6.44 23.44 -9.48
C TRP A 68 7.05 23.20 -10.83
N MET A 69 7.33 24.26 -11.60
CA MET A 69 7.91 24.12 -12.92
C MET A 69 9.26 23.41 -12.86
N LYS A 70 10.13 23.74 -11.89
CA LYS A 70 11.42 23.07 -11.71
C LYS A 70 11.27 21.59 -11.34
N ALA A 71 10.39 21.26 -10.41
CA ALA A 71 10.11 19.87 -10.01
C ALA A 71 9.50 19.11 -11.20
N ASN A 72 8.54 19.72 -11.88
CA ASN A 72 7.87 19.16 -13.05
C ASN A 72 8.86 18.94 -14.19
N GLU A 73 9.75 19.88 -14.51
CA GLU A 73 10.82 19.71 -15.52
C GLU A 73 11.79 18.58 -15.15
N THR A 74 12.23 18.52 -13.89
CA THR A 74 13.14 17.46 -13.41
C THR A 74 12.49 16.08 -13.50
N LEU A 75 11.18 15.99 -13.21
CA LEU A 75 10.42 14.76 -13.24
C LEU A 75 9.93 14.41 -14.67
N LEU A 76 9.62 15.39 -15.52
CA LEU A 76 9.20 15.24 -16.92
C LEU A 76 10.35 14.89 -17.85
N ALA A 77 11.53 15.50 -17.70
CA ALA A 77 12.72 15.14 -18.49
C ALA A 77 13.09 13.66 -18.29
N ARG A 78 12.73 13.08 -17.14
CA ARG A 78 12.86 11.64 -16.85
C ARG A 78 11.66 10.80 -17.29
N LYS A 79 10.48 11.42 -17.45
CA LYS A 79 9.26 10.82 -18.02
C LYS A 79 9.38 10.60 -19.53
N VAL A 80 10.03 11.51 -20.26
CA VAL A 80 10.27 11.38 -21.72
C VAL A 80 11.09 10.13 -22.05
N HIS A 81 11.99 9.69 -21.17
CA HIS A 81 12.74 8.45 -21.36
C HIS A 81 11.94 7.16 -21.07
N LEU A 82 10.75 7.29 -20.47
CA LEU A 82 9.84 6.19 -20.12
C LEU A 82 8.57 6.17 -21.00
N GLN A 83 8.32 7.22 -21.78
CA GLN A 83 7.09 7.43 -22.55
C GLN A 83 7.05 6.70 -23.90
N ASP A 84 8.14 6.07 -24.34
CA ASP A 84 8.19 5.33 -25.61
C ASP A 84 7.42 3.98 -25.59
N ILE A 85 6.68 3.65 -24.53
CA ILE A 85 6.07 2.31 -24.38
C ILE A 85 4.54 2.22 -24.44
N GLN A 86 3.69 3.25 -24.23
CA GLN A 86 2.22 3.02 -24.28
C GLN A 86 1.36 4.15 -24.89
N LYS A 87 0.63 3.79 -25.97
CA LYS A 87 -0.54 4.50 -26.52
C LYS A 87 -1.83 3.94 -25.89
N GLY A 88 -2.74 4.84 -25.48
CA GLY A 88 -4.10 4.55 -25.03
C GLY A 88 -4.31 4.84 -23.54
N ARG A 89 -4.90 6.00 -23.21
CA ARG A 89 -5.01 6.48 -21.83
C ARG A 89 -5.84 5.53 -20.94
N SER A 90 -5.20 4.93 -19.94
CA SER A 90 -5.71 3.96 -18.97
C SER A 90 -5.90 4.58 -17.57
N GLU A 91 -6.54 3.89 -16.61
CA GLU A 91 -6.70 4.40 -15.22
C GLU A 91 -5.36 4.39 -14.48
N ASP A 92 -4.45 3.50 -14.87
CA ASP A 92 -3.07 3.57 -14.44
C ASP A 92 -2.40 4.89 -14.82
N ASP A 93 -2.80 5.52 -15.93
CA ASP A 93 -2.28 6.82 -16.32
C ASP A 93 -2.82 7.93 -15.40
N GLN A 94 -4.08 7.83 -14.96
CA GLN A 94 -4.65 8.73 -13.95
C GLN A 94 -4.00 8.52 -12.57
N VAL A 95 -3.78 7.28 -12.15
CA VAL A 95 -3.05 6.95 -10.91
C VAL A 95 -1.59 7.41 -10.99
N GLN A 96 -0.98 7.37 -12.17
CA GLN A 96 0.37 7.92 -12.39
C GLN A 96 0.38 9.45 -12.38
N GLU A 97 -0.59 10.10 -13.00
CA GLU A 97 -0.76 11.56 -12.93
C GLU A 97 -0.98 12.00 -11.47
N LEU A 98 -1.78 11.26 -10.70
CA LEU A 98 -1.96 11.41 -9.26
C LEU A 98 -0.66 11.24 -8.47
N ALA A 99 0.08 10.15 -8.71
CA ALA A 99 1.38 9.91 -8.08
C ALA A 99 2.39 11.00 -8.45
N HIS A 100 2.31 11.55 -9.67
CA HIS A 100 3.13 12.68 -10.12
C HIS A 100 2.78 13.96 -9.36
N CYS A 101 1.49 14.29 -9.22
CA CYS A 101 1.03 15.41 -8.38
C CYS A 101 1.52 15.25 -6.93
N ALA A 102 1.39 14.04 -6.36
CA ALA A 102 1.82 13.74 -5.00
C ALA A 102 3.36 13.81 -4.82
N LEU A 103 4.13 13.38 -5.82
CA LEU A 103 5.60 13.50 -5.83
C LEU A 103 6.06 14.96 -5.87
N ILE A 104 5.40 15.79 -6.68
CA ILE A 104 5.71 17.23 -6.72
C ILE A 104 5.37 17.88 -5.39
N LEU A 105 4.20 17.58 -4.82
CA LEU A 105 3.83 18.04 -3.48
C LEU A 105 4.84 17.62 -2.42
N GLU A 106 5.28 16.38 -2.42
CA GLU A 106 6.32 15.88 -1.52
C GLU A 106 7.62 16.67 -1.69
N TYR A 107 8.08 16.88 -2.93
CA TYR A 107 9.29 17.65 -3.22
C TYR A 107 9.19 19.08 -2.69
N MET A 108 8.05 19.73 -2.88
CA MET A 108 7.82 21.09 -2.40
C MET A 108 7.72 21.17 -0.88
N LYS A 109 7.03 20.23 -0.24
CA LYS A 109 6.95 20.13 1.23
C LYS A 109 8.34 19.99 1.83
N ARG A 110 9.22 19.17 1.24
CA ARG A 110 10.62 19.06 1.67
C ARG A 110 11.40 20.36 1.48
N SER A 111 11.18 21.05 0.36
CA SER A 111 11.91 22.28 0.01
C SER A 111 11.47 23.49 0.85
N LEU A 112 10.18 23.59 1.15
CA LEU A 112 9.58 24.72 1.86
C LEU A 112 9.42 24.48 3.36
N GLN A 113 9.40 23.21 3.80
CA GLN A 113 9.12 22.80 5.18
C GLN A 113 7.81 23.37 5.74
N ARG A 114 6.83 23.64 4.87
CA ARG A 114 5.55 24.26 5.21
C ARG A 114 4.40 23.64 4.44
N CYS A 115 3.19 23.94 4.92
CA CYS A 115 1.94 23.62 4.26
C CYS A 115 1.77 24.31 2.91
N ILE A 116 1.15 23.60 1.97
CA ILE A 116 0.86 24.07 0.62
C ILE A 116 -0.63 23.84 0.37
N SER A 117 -1.38 24.92 0.21
CA SER A 117 -2.82 24.84 -0.06
C SER A 117 -3.08 24.04 -1.33
N LEU A 118 -4.04 23.10 -1.26
CA LEU A 118 -4.48 22.34 -2.44
C LEU A 118 -5.03 23.27 -3.52
N GLU A 119 -5.46 24.49 -3.17
CA GLU A 119 -5.88 25.51 -4.12
C GLU A 119 -4.73 26.08 -4.96
N THR A 120 -3.49 25.96 -4.50
CA THR A 120 -2.31 26.38 -5.26
C THR A 120 -1.88 25.34 -6.30
N MET A 121 -2.38 24.11 -6.21
CA MET A 121 -2.11 23.05 -7.18
C MET A 121 -2.68 23.38 -8.57
N PRO A 122 -2.16 22.79 -9.65
CA PRO A 122 -2.81 22.86 -10.96
C PRO A 122 -4.22 22.23 -10.93
N GLU A 123 -5.10 22.69 -11.81
CA GLU A 123 -6.49 22.21 -11.89
C GLU A 123 -6.58 20.70 -12.13
N GLU A 124 -5.63 20.14 -12.91
CA GLU A 124 -5.56 18.70 -13.15
C GLU A 124 -5.38 17.94 -11.82
N CYS A 125 -4.60 18.47 -10.88
CA CYS A 125 -4.41 17.86 -9.57
C CYS A 125 -5.58 18.16 -8.60
N LYS A 126 -6.29 19.29 -8.75
CA LYS A 126 -7.45 19.65 -7.90
C LYS A 126 -8.69 18.82 -8.18
N GLN A 127 -8.92 18.44 -9.45
CA GLN A 127 -10.08 17.65 -9.86
C GLN A 127 -10.16 16.31 -9.11
N PHE A 128 -9.03 15.79 -8.64
CA PHE A 128 -8.96 14.57 -7.85
C PHE A 128 -9.34 14.75 -6.38
N VAL A 129 -9.13 15.93 -5.80
CA VAL A 129 -9.40 16.20 -4.38
C VAL A 129 -10.88 16.55 -4.16
N ARG A 130 -11.54 17.15 -5.16
CA ARG A 130 -12.87 17.76 -5.03
C ARG A 130 -14.01 16.91 -5.58
N GLN A 131 -13.95 15.59 -5.45
CA GLN A 131 -15.10 14.75 -5.80
C GLN A 131 -16.17 14.87 -4.72
N SER A 132 -17.26 15.59 -5.01
CA SER A 132 -18.45 15.56 -4.18
C SER A 132 -19.22 14.26 -4.41
N LEU A 133 -19.37 13.47 -3.35
CA LEU A 133 -20.15 12.24 -3.38
C LEU A 133 -21.60 12.56 -2.98
N ASN A 134 -22.56 12.06 -3.76
CA ASN A 134 -23.98 12.11 -3.42
C ASN A 134 -24.44 10.71 -3.00
N CYS A 135 -24.54 10.50 -1.69
CA CYS A 135 -24.89 9.22 -1.11
C CYS A 135 -26.37 9.15 -0.75
N SER A 136 -27.02 8.01 -1.02
CA SER A 136 -28.42 7.76 -0.68
C SER A 136 -28.52 6.61 0.32
N SER A 137 -29.29 6.80 1.39
CA SER A 137 -29.64 5.75 2.35
C SER A 137 -30.49 4.63 1.74
N GLU A 138 -31.10 4.88 0.59
CA GLU A 138 -32.00 3.93 -0.09
C GLU A 138 -31.26 2.94 -0.99
N SER A 139 -29.94 3.06 -1.14
CA SER A 139 -29.16 2.10 -1.94
C SER A 139 -29.17 0.72 -1.29
N ARG A 140 -29.62 -0.30 -2.04
CA ARG A 140 -29.65 -1.69 -1.56
C ARG A 140 -28.33 -2.43 -1.65
N TYR A 141 -27.40 -1.93 -2.47
CA TYR A 141 -26.13 -2.60 -2.76
C TYR A 141 -24.96 -1.68 -2.47
N ARG A 142 -23.81 -2.30 -2.17
CA ARG A 142 -22.54 -1.58 -2.02
C ARG A 142 -22.17 -0.91 -3.33
N THR A 143 -21.58 0.27 -3.23
CA THR A 143 -20.79 0.85 -4.32
C THR A 143 -19.55 -0.03 -4.54
N ILE A 144 -19.04 -0.02 -5.77
CA ILE A 144 -17.88 -0.84 -6.14
C ILE A 144 -16.60 -0.33 -5.50
N ASP A 145 -16.48 0.99 -5.33
CA ASP A 145 -15.33 1.63 -4.70
C ASP A 145 -15.42 1.67 -3.17
N GLY A 146 -16.53 1.21 -2.57
CA GLY A 146 -16.73 1.26 -1.12
C GLY A 146 -17.18 2.62 -0.57
N SER A 147 -17.39 3.63 -1.43
CA SER A 147 -17.96 4.92 -1.03
C SER A 147 -19.37 4.79 -0.45
N CYS A 148 -19.82 5.77 0.32
CA CYS A 148 -21.17 5.81 0.91
C CYS A 148 -21.49 4.67 1.90
N ASN A 149 -20.51 3.87 2.32
CA ASN A 149 -20.71 2.82 3.33
C ASN A 149 -21.06 3.43 4.69
N ASN A 150 -20.38 4.53 5.05
CA ASN A 150 -20.71 5.36 6.19
C ASN A 150 -21.39 6.65 5.70
N LEU A 151 -22.64 6.91 6.13
CA LEU A 151 -23.43 8.06 5.68
C LEU A 151 -23.03 9.40 6.31
N ASN A 152 -22.16 9.40 7.32
CA ASN A 152 -21.60 10.62 7.90
C ASN A 152 -20.21 10.94 7.31
N HIS A 153 -19.51 9.91 6.85
CA HIS A 153 -18.16 10.01 6.26
C HIS A 153 -18.07 9.12 5.03
N PHE A 154 -18.51 9.65 3.89
CA PHE A 154 -18.77 8.87 2.68
C PHE A 154 -17.52 8.21 2.08
N GLU A 155 -16.34 8.77 2.33
CA GLU A 155 -15.05 8.33 1.82
C GLU A 155 -14.37 7.26 2.70
N TRP A 156 -14.89 6.97 3.90
CA TRP A 156 -14.25 6.02 4.81
C TRP A 156 -14.25 4.61 4.25
N GLY A 157 -13.03 4.06 4.06
CA GLY A 157 -12.83 2.72 3.53
C GLY A 157 -13.02 2.58 2.02
N MET A 158 -13.21 3.70 1.31
CA MET A 158 -13.23 3.72 -0.14
C MET A 158 -11.87 3.27 -0.73
N SER A 159 -11.86 2.71 -1.92
CA SER A 159 -10.64 2.40 -2.64
C SER A 159 -9.91 3.69 -3.07
N TYR A 160 -8.61 3.58 -3.30
CA TYR A 160 -7.73 4.69 -3.70
C TYR A 160 -7.64 5.85 -2.69
N ILE A 161 -7.95 5.60 -1.42
CA ILE A 161 -7.68 6.56 -0.32
C ILE A 161 -6.41 6.18 0.45
N ASN A 162 -5.96 7.09 1.33
CA ASN A 162 -4.79 6.85 2.17
C ASN A 162 -5.05 5.79 3.24
N PHE A 163 -4.01 5.04 3.62
CA PHE A 163 -4.09 4.22 4.83
C PHE A 163 -4.27 5.10 6.07
N ASN A 164 -5.11 4.63 6.99
CA ASN A 164 -5.21 5.24 8.32
C ASN A 164 -3.90 5.09 9.10
N ARG A 165 -3.50 6.16 9.79
CA ARG A 165 -2.33 6.17 10.66
C ARG A 165 -2.76 6.09 12.12
N TRP A 166 -2.50 4.95 12.76
CA TRP A 166 -2.68 4.82 14.20
C TRP A 166 -1.54 5.47 15.00
N LEU A 167 -0.38 5.62 14.36
CA LEU A 167 0.78 6.30 14.91
C LEU A 167 1.35 7.26 13.86
N LYS A 168 1.97 8.33 14.36
CA LYS A 168 2.72 9.30 13.54
C LYS A 168 3.78 8.57 12.71
N THR A 169 3.87 8.87 11.41
CA THR A 169 4.91 8.28 10.53
C THR A 169 6.30 8.76 10.95
N THR A 170 7.34 7.94 10.75
CA THR A 170 8.71 8.31 11.13
C THR A 170 9.61 8.35 9.90
N TYR A 171 9.93 9.55 9.43
CA TYR A 171 10.88 9.81 8.34
C TYR A 171 12.04 10.66 8.87
N ALA A 172 13.23 10.54 8.28
CA ALA A 172 14.42 11.23 8.77
C ALA A 172 14.33 12.77 8.63
N ASP A 173 13.62 13.26 7.61
CA ASP A 173 13.32 14.68 7.40
C ASP A 173 11.89 15.04 7.82
N ASP A 174 11.23 14.17 8.58
CA ASP A 174 9.80 14.27 8.94
C ASP A 174 8.82 14.29 7.75
N VAL A 175 9.29 14.14 6.51
CA VAL A 175 8.46 14.22 5.30
C VAL A 175 8.50 12.90 4.55
N SER A 176 9.67 12.46 4.09
CA SER A 176 9.77 11.32 3.18
C SER A 176 11.11 10.60 3.16
N LEU A 177 12.18 11.14 3.73
CA LEU A 177 13.47 10.44 3.74
C LEU A 177 13.38 9.19 4.61
N LEU A 178 14.01 8.10 4.15
CA LEU A 178 14.04 6.84 4.88
C LEU A 178 14.50 7.07 6.31
N ARG A 179 13.81 6.42 7.25
CA ARG A 179 14.09 6.52 8.68
C ARG A 179 15.56 6.20 8.96
N GLN A 180 16.15 6.98 9.86
CA GLN A 180 17.46 6.73 10.46
C GLN A 180 17.31 6.22 11.88
N SER A 181 18.40 5.73 12.45
CA SER A 181 18.48 5.42 13.88
C SER A 181 18.29 6.68 14.74
N ILE A 182 18.07 6.49 16.04
CA ILE A 182 17.99 7.60 17.01
C ILE A 182 19.31 8.40 17.13
N HIS A 183 20.42 7.85 16.63
CA HIS A 183 21.73 8.49 16.61
C HIS A 183 22.03 9.18 15.26
N GLY A 184 21.05 9.26 14.35
CA GLY A 184 21.22 9.87 13.02
C GLY A 184 22.00 9.00 12.01
N VAL A 185 22.39 7.78 12.39
CA VAL A 185 23.09 6.85 11.48
C VAL A 185 22.13 5.98 10.67
N PRO A 186 22.52 5.50 9.47
CA PRO A 186 21.71 4.58 8.66
C PRO A 186 21.32 3.30 9.42
N LEU A 187 20.14 2.77 9.11
CA LEU A 187 19.69 1.47 9.64
C LEU A 187 20.46 0.31 9.00
N PRO A 188 20.56 -0.86 9.67
CA PRO A 188 21.21 -2.03 9.11
C PRO A 188 20.61 -2.44 7.75
N PRO A 189 21.42 -2.91 6.79
CA PRO A 189 20.92 -3.35 5.49
C PRO A 189 19.87 -4.47 5.61
N VAL A 190 18.76 -4.34 4.88
CA VAL A 190 17.65 -5.31 4.95
C VAL A 190 18.06 -6.74 4.57
N ARG A 191 19.01 -6.90 3.63
CA ARG A 191 19.51 -8.22 3.26
C ARG A 191 20.36 -8.86 4.36
N HIS A 192 21.18 -8.06 5.04
CA HIS A 192 21.95 -8.53 6.18
C HIS A 192 21.03 -9.06 7.28
N LEU A 193 19.99 -8.29 7.64
CA LEU A 193 18.97 -8.73 8.61
C LEU A 193 18.22 -9.99 8.14
N SER A 194 17.91 -10.09 6.84
CA SER A 194 17.26 -11.28 6.25
C SER A 194 18.09 -12.54 6.45
N VAL A 195 19.41 -12.46 6.26
CA VAL A 195 20.32 -13.61 6.45
C VAL A 195 20.46 -13.94 7.94
N GLU A 196 20.76 -12.95 8.78
CA GLU A 196 21.00 -13.18 10.20
C GLU A 196 19.76 -13.71 10.94
N LEU A 197 18.57 -13.19 10.63
CA LEU A 197 17.36 -13.48 11.40
C LEU A 197 16.49 -14.60 10.81
N PHE A 198 16.50 -14.80 9.48
CA PHE A 198 15.55 -15.69 8.80
C PHE A 198 16.19 -16.87 8.07
N SER A 199 17.52 -17.03 8.09
CA SER A 199 18.19 -18.17 7.43
C SER A 199 18.03 -19.51 8.13
N ARG A 200 17.66 -19.54 9.42
CA ARG A 200 17.43 -20.80 10.16
C ARG A 200 15.94 -21.14 10.16
N LYS A 201 15.56 -22.18 9.40
CA LYS A 201 14.21 -22.72 9.37
C LYS A 201 14.11 -23.94 10.27
N ILE A 202 13.77 -23.74 11.54
CA ILE A 202 13.06 -24.79 12.28
C ILE A 202 11.60 -24.42 12.16
N LEU A 203 10.91 -25.05 11.22
CA LEU A 203 9.46 -24.92 11.11
C LEU A 203 8.86 -25.96 12.07
N PRO A 204 8.14 -25.53 13.12
CA PRO A 204 7.41 -26.47 13.96
C PRO A 204 6.30 -27.14 13.15
N ASP A 205 5.93 -28.36 13.52
CA ASP A 205 4.75 -29.02 12.96
C ASP A 205 3.51 -28.15 13.21
N SER A 206 2.66 -28.04 12.19
CA SER A 206 1.43 -27.24 12.24
C SER A 206 0.23 -28.11 11.93
N ASN A 207 -0.84 -27.95 12.72
CA ASN A 207 -2.14 -28.56 12.46
C ASN A 207 -2.96 -27.76 11.43
N ALA A 208 -2.44 -26.64 10.91
CA ALA A 208 -3.12 -25.86 9.89
C ALA A 208 -2.96 -26.50 8.51
N THR A 209 -4.07 -26.62 7.78
CA THR A 209 -4.01 -27.00 6.37
C THR A 209 -3.48 -25.84 5.53
N MET A 210 -3.02 -26.15 4.32
CA MET A 210 -2.58 -25.13 3.37
C MET A 210 -3.69 -24.11 3.03
N LEU A 211 -4.97 -24.49 3.16
CA LEU A 211 -6.11 -23.60 2.98
C LEU A 211 -6.07 -22.40 3.93
N PHE A 212 -5.56 -22.57 5.16
CA PHE A 212 -5.42 -21.47 6.12
C PHE A 212 -4.58 -20.32 5.54
N THR A 213 -3.41 -20.64 5.00
CA THR A 213 -2.51 -19.66 4.38
C THR A 213 -3.15 -19.01 3.15
N HIS A 214 -3.79 -19.79 2.29
CA HIS A 214 -4.39 -19.27 1.06
C HIS A 214 -5.60 -18.40 1.33
N PHE A 215 -6.44 -18.77 2.30
CA PHE A 215 -7.57 -17.95 2.71
C PHE A 215 -7.13 -16.66 3.38
N GLY A 216 -6.05 -16.69 4.17
CA GLY A 216 -5.44 -15.49 4.73
C GLY A 216 -4.97 -14.51 3.64
N LEU A 217 -4.30 -15.02 2.60
CA LEU A 217 -3.88 -14.21 1.44
C LEU A 217 -5.08 -13.68 0.64
N PHE A 218 -6.11 -14.49 0.46
CA PHE A 218 -7.34 -14.07 -0.22
C PHE A 218 -8.01 -12.91 0.51
N LEU A 219 -8.12 -12.98 1.84
CA LEU A 219 -8.66 -11.89 2.64
C LEU A 219 -7.77 -10.65 2.63
N ASP A 220 -6.45 -10.80 2.76
CA ASP A 220 -5.49 -9.68 2.70
C ASP A 220 -5.65 -8.90 1.39
N HIS A 221 -5.77 -9.62 0.27
CA HIS A 221 -5.96 -9.04 -1.06
C HIS A 221 -7.34 -8.40 -1.27
N ASP A 222 -8.34 -8.75 -0.46
CA ASP A 222 -9.68 -8.14 -0.52
C ASP A 222 -9.66 -6.74 0.10
N VAL A 223 -8.92 -6.56 1.20
CA VAL A 223 -8.94 -5.33 1.99
C VAL A 223 -7.74 -4.40 1.75
N VAL A 224 -6.62 -4.92 1.25
CA VAL A 224 -5.37 -4.16 1.15
C VAL A 224 -4.64 -4.43 -0.16
N GLN A 225 -4.32 -3.34 -0.85
CA GLN A 225 -3.29 -3.33 -1.88
C GLN A 225 -2.54 -2.01 -1.86
N VAL A 226 -1.28 -2.03 -1.44
CA VAL A 226 -0.44 -0.82 -1.46
C VAL A 226 -0.16 -0.45 -2.92
N GLY A 227 -0.33 0.84 -3.25
CA GLY A 227 0.04 1.35 -4.57
C GLY A 227 1.48 0.99 -4.96
N GLN A 228 1.69 0.72 -6.26
CA GLN A 228 2.99 0.38 -6.81
C GLN A 228 3.49 1.47 -7.77
N THR A 229 4.75 1.86 -7.60
CA THR A 229 5.42 2.76 -8.54
C THR A 229 5.84 1.95 -9.75
N ARG A 230 5.38 2.35 -10.94
CA ARG A 230 5.83 1.73 -12.19
C ARG A 230 7.26 2.13 -12.50
N GLY A 231 8.01 1.18 -13.05
CA GLY A 231 9.37 1.43 -13.51
C GLY A 231 10.13 0.13 -13.67
N ASN A 232 11.29 0.22 -14.33
CA ASN A 232 12.17 -0.91 -14.46
C ASN A 232 12.96 -1.13 -13.16
N PHE A 233 12.66 -2.20 -12.43
CA PHE A 233 13.38 -2.54 -11.19
C PHE A 233 14.88 -2.77 -11.42
N SER A 234 15.30 -3.23 -12.60
CA SER A 234 16.73 -3.40 -12.89
C SER A 234 17.47 -2.06 -12.96
N SER A 235 16.80 -0.98 -13.36
CA SER A 235 17.36 0.38 -13.33
C SER A 235 17.71 0.84 -11.92
N CYS A 236 17.14 0.24 -10.87
CA CYS A 236 17.51 0.59 -9.50
C CYS A 236 18.94 0.17 -9.17
N CYS A 237 19.49 -0.83 -9.84
CA CYS A 237 20.86 -1.29 -9.62
C CYS A 237 21.90 -0.58 -10.49
N GLU A 238 21.47 0.39 -11.30
CA GLU A 238 22.37 1.29 -12.02
C GLU A 238 23.27 2.05 -11.03
N GLU A 239 24.57 2.14 -11.32
CA GLU A 239 25.53 2.82 -10.46
C GLU A 239 25.37 4.34 -10.57
N ASN A 240 25.04 4.83 -11.76
CA ASN A 240 24.81 6.25 -11.97
C ASN A 240 23.46 6.69 -11.39
N GLU A 241 23.50 7.45 -10.30
CA GLU A 241 22.30 7.92 -9.61
C GLU A 241 21.34 8.73 -10.49
N ARG A 242 21.84 9.37 -11.56
CA ARG A 242 21.03 10.16 -12.48
C ARG A 242 20.16 9.31 -13.39
N LEU A 243 20.57 8.06 -13.63
CA LEU A 243 19.87 7.09 -14.47
C LEU A 243 18.92 6.19 -13.66
N ARG A 244 19.02 6.22 -12.32
CA ARG A 244 18.09 5.50 -11.44
C ARG A 244 16.74 6.19 -11.37
N HIS A 245 15.69 5.38 -11.30
CA HIS A 245 14.36 5.89 -11.01
C HIS A 245 14.34 6.54 -9.59
N PRO A 246 13.70 7.72 -9.38
CA PRO A 246 13.74 8.43 -8.09
C PRO A 246 13.17 7.64 -6.89
N ALA A 247 12.27 6.69 -7.17
CA ALA A 247 11.68 5.82 -6.15
C ALA A 247 12.56 4.59 -5.82
N CYS A 248 13.71 4.42 -6.45
CA CYS A 248 14.57 3.26 -6.23
C CYS A 248 15.21 3.27 -4.84
N LEU A 249 15.02 2.17 -4.11
CA LEU A 249 15.74 1.82 -2.90
C LEU A 249 16.58 0.59 -3.21
N GLN A 250 17.89 0.75 -3.29
CA GLN A 250 18.80 -0.36 -3.58
C GLN A 250 18.89 -1.32 -2.39
N ILE A 251 18.72 -2.61 -2.65
CA ILE A 251 19.07 -3.67 -1.70
C ILE A 251 20.42 -4.23 -2.14
N LYS A 252 21.48 -3.81 -1.45
CA LYS A 252 22.84 -4.30 -1.71
C LYS A 252 23.01 -5.69 -1.07
N ASN A 253 23.57 -6.62 -1.85
CA ASN A 253 23.95 -7.94 -1.37
C ASN A 253 25.48 -8.00 -1.32
N PRO A 254 26.08 -8.36 -0.16
CA PRO A 254 27.52 -8.55 -0.09
C PRO A 254 27.94 -9.80 -0.89
N LEU A 255 29.21 -9.86 -1.32
CA LEU A 255 29.75 -11.06 -1.98
C LEU A 255 29.76 -12.29 -1.04
N SER A 256 29.79 -12.06 0.27
CA SER A 256 29.64 -13.10 1.30
C SER A 256 28.19 -13.58 1.49
N ASP A 257 27.22 -13.02 0.76
CA ASP A 257 25.84 -13.47 0.84
C ASP A 257 25.72 -14.95 0.45
N PRO A 258 25.12 -15.81 1.29
CA PRO A 258 25.12 -17.25 1.07
C PRO A 258 24.29 -17.69 -0.15
N VAL A 259 23.37 -16.84 -0.63
CA VAL A 259 22.50 -17.14 -1.77
C VAL A 259 22.91 -16.34 -3.00
N TYR A 260 23.12 -15.03 -2.83
CA TYR A 260 23.36 -14.12 -3.94
C TYR A 260 24.84 -13.95 -4.29
N GLY A 261 25.75 -14.18 -3.35
CA GLY A 261 27.19 -14.15 -3.58
C GLY A 261 27.64 -15.16 -4.64
N PRO A 262 27.29 -16.46 -4.52
CA PRO A 262 27.62 -17.47 -5.52
C PRO A 262 27.07 -17.19 -6.92
N ALA A 263 25.95 -16.46 -7.02
CA ALA A 263 25.34 -16.06 -8.28
C ALA A 263 25.84 -14.71 -8.82
N ASN A 264 26.81 -14.08 -8.13
CA ASN A 264 27.32 -12.74 -8.42
C ASN A 264 26.22 -11.66 -8.53
N VAL A 265 25.16 -11.78 -7.71
CA VAL A 265 24.06 -10.81 -7.67
C VAL A 265 24.31 -9.82 -6.54
N THR A 266 24.97 -8.70 -6.86
CA THR A 266 25.40 -7.68 -5.87
C THR A 266 24.32 -6.67 -5.50
N CYS A 267 23.24 -6.59 -6.28
CA CYS A 267 22.14 -5.65 -6.05
C CYS A 267 20.79 -6.25 -6.45
N LYS A 268 19.76 -5.88 -5.68
CA LYS A 268 18.35 -6.04 -6.06
C LYS A 268 17.64 -4.69 -6.00
N GLY A 269 16.88 -4.38 -7.03
CA GLY A 269 16.02 -3.20 -7.06
C GLY A 269 14.79 -3.37 -6.19
N PHE A 270 14.47 -2.35 -5.39
CA PHE A 270 13.17 -2.21 -4.73
C PHE A 270 12.60 -0.84 -5.09
N MET A 271 11.36 -0.81 -5.58
CA MET A 271 10.68 0.44 -5.89
C MET A 271 9.81 0.83 -4.70
N ARG A 272 10.04 2.03 -4.17
CA ARG A 272 9.22 2.59 -3.10
C ARG A 272 7.77 2.78 -3.60
N SER A 273 6.79 2.43 -2.78
CA SER A 273 5.36 2.71 -3.03
C SER A 273 5.15 4.20 -3.34
N PRO A 274 4.28 4.59 -4.29
CA PRO A 274 4.09 5.97 -4.69
C PRO A 274 3.53 6.77 -3.50
N PRO A 275 3.85 8.07 -3.41
CA PRO A 275 3.23 8.91 -2.40
C PRO A 275 1.75 9.12 -2.75
N ALA A 276 0.93 9.24 -1.73
CA ALA A 276 -0.44 9.69 -1.87
C ALA A 276 -0.57 11.12 -1.34
N ILE A 277 -1.56 11.87 -1.83
CA ILE A 277 -1.83 13.22 -1.35
C ILE A 277 -2.38 13.08 0.09
N GLY A 278 -1.61 13.56 1.07
CA GLY A 278 -1.98 13.50 2.50
C GLY A 278 -2.35 14.86 3.09
N THR A 279 -2.80 14.84 4.35
CA THR A 279 -3.04 16.03 5.19
C THR A 279 -1.77 16.87 5.36
N CYS A 280 -1.85 18.06 5.94
CA CYS A 280 -0.79 19.06 5.94
C CYS A 280 -0.18 19.27 7.34
N PRO A 281 1.13 19.52 7.53
CA PRO A 281 2.24 19.71 6.54
C PRO A 281 2.63 18.44 5.77
N GLY A 282 2.10 17.30 6.20
CA GLY A 282 1.95 16.09 5.40
C GLY A 282 3.19 15.30 5.15
N ARG A 283 3.42 14.36 6.06
CA ARG A 283 4.36 13.26 5.86
C ARG A 283 3.87 12.39 4.69
N ARG A 284 4.79 11.65 4.07
CA ARG A 284 4.45 10.79 2.93
C ARG A 284 3.47 9.72 3.36
N GLU A 285 2.29 9.78 2.75
CA GLU A 285 1.27 8.75 2.85
C GLU A 285 1.33 7.74 1.71
N GLN A 286 0.74 6.57 1.96
CA GLN A 286 0.58 5.51 0.96
C GLN A 286 -0.91 5.28 0.77
N GLN A 287 -1.27 4.93 -0.46
CA GLN A 287 -2.64 4.68 -0.87
C GLN A 287 -2.97 3.20 -0.78
N ASN A 288 -4.16 2.88 -0.27
CA ASN A 288 -4.79 1.59 -0.46
C ASN A 288 -5.58 1.60 -1.77
N ARG A 289 -5.30 0.67 -2.69
CA ARG A 289 -6.02 0.54 -3.97
C ARG A 289 -7.26 -0.36 -3.88
N MET A 290 -7.41 -1.11 -2.79
CA MET A 290 -8.61 -1.89 -2.49
C MET A 290 -9.57 -1.09 -1.60
N THR A 291 -10.83 -1.51 -1.53
CA THR A 291 -11.73 -1.06 -0.46
C THR A 291 -11.21 -1.60 0.88
N ALA A 292 -11.54 -0.95 1.99
CA ALA A 292 -11.13 -1.42 3.32
C ALA A 292 -12.08 -2.48 3.92
N PHE A 293 -13.07 -2.95 3.14
CA PHE A 293 -14.13 -3.85 3.59
C PHE A 293 -13.88 -5.27 3.09
N ILE A 294 -14.38 -6.26 3.83
CA ILE A 294 -14.46 -7.63 3.33
C ILE A 294 -15.74 -7.72 2.48
N ASP A 295 -15.61 -7.44 1.20
CA ASP A 295 -16.72 -7.30 0.25
C ASP A 295 -16.49 -8.01 -1.09
N ALA A 296 -15.44 -8.84 -1.17
CA ALA A 296 -15.02 -9.54 -2.39
C ALA A 296 -14.61 -8.60 -3.52
N SER A 297 -14.08 -7.41 -3.20
CA SER A 297 -13.33 -6.56 -4.14
C SER A 297 -12.21 -7.30 -4.86
N ASP A 298 -11.59 -8.33 -4.27
CA ASP A 298 -10.63 -9.19 -4.97
C ASP A 298 -11.26 -9.94 -6.15
N VAL A 299 -12.57 -10.20 -6.10
CA VAL A 299 -13.37 -10.85 -7.16
C VAL A 299 -14.02 -9.83 -8.10
N TYR A 300 -14.64 -8.78 -7.54
CA TYR A 300 -15.46 -7.84 -8.29
C TYR A 300 -14.67 -6.63 -8.82
N GLY A 301 -13.52 -6.32 -8.23
CA GLY A 301 -12.70 -5.16 -8.54
C GLY A 301 -13.05 -3.97 -7.66
N PRO A 302 -12.06 -3.13 -7.29
CA PRO A 302 -12.26 -2.01 -6.37
C PRO A 302 -12.72 -0.72 -7.07
N THR A 303 -12.95 -0.74 -8.38
CA THR A 303 -13.45 0.41 -9.16
C THR A 303 -14.43 -0.04 -10.24
N ASP A 304 -15.33 0.85 -10.64
CA ASP A 304 -16.31 0.56 -11.71
C ASP A 304 -15.64 0.13 -13.02
N LYS A 305 -14.45 0.67 -13.32
CA LYS A 305 -13.69 0.33 -14.51
C LYS A 305 -13.12 -1.09 -14.44
N GLU A 306 -12.53 -1.50 -13.31
CA GLU A 306 -12.07 -2.89 -13.12
C GLU A 306 -13.27 -3.84 -13.15
N THR A 307 -14.35 -3.50 -12.46
CA THR A 307 -15.62 -4.24 -12.50
C THR A 307 -16.13 -4.40 -13.94
N ALA A 308 -16.05 -3.36 -14.77
CA ALA A 308 -16.49 -3.41 -16.15
C ALA A 308 -15.67 -4.38 -17.01
N LYS A 309 -14.36 -4.52 -16.73
CA LYS A 309 -13.53 -5.52 -17.40
C LYS A 309 -13.90 -6.95 -17.00
N LEU A 310 -14.44 -7.15 -15.80
CA LEU A 310 -14.76 -8.46 -15.24
C LEU A 310 -16.18 -8.93 -15.57
N ARG A 311 -17.13 -8.00 -15.74
CA ARG A 311 -18.53 -8.33 -16.01
C ARG A 311 -18.77 -8.75 -17.47
N LYS A 312 -19.61 -9.76 -17.65
CA LYS A 312 -20.10 -10.18 -18.98
C LYS A 312 -21.25 -9.29 -19.47
N TYR A 313 -21.89 -8.55 -18.56
CA TYR A 313 -23.10 -7.77 -18.81
C TYR A 313 -24.26 -8.56 -19.44
N LYS A 314 -24.27 -9.89 -19.23
CA LYS A 314 -25.31 -10.79 -19.71
C LYS A 314 -25.76 -11.67 -18.57
N ARG A 315 -27.05 -11.59 -18.21
CA ARG A 315 -27.67 -12.36 -17.13
C ARG A 315 -26.96 -12.21 -15.77
N GLY A 316 -26.32 -11.06 -15.51
CA GLY A 316 -25.60 -10.80 -14.26
C GLY A 316 -24.29 -11.57 -14.08
N LEU A 317 -23.76 -12.23 -15.12
CA LEU A 317 -22.58 -13.07 -15.01
C LEU A 317 -21.26 -12.27 -15.09
N LEU A 318 -20.22 -12.83 -14.46
CA LEU A 318 -18.84 -12.48 -14.74
C LEU A 318 -18.36 -13.14 -16.04
N ARG A 319 -17.30 -12.58 -16.62
CA ARG A 319 -16.59 -13.18 -17.74
C ARG A 319 -15.81 -14.38 -17.24
N VAL A 320 -15.74 -15.40 -18.09
CA VAL A 320 -14.96 -16.61 -17.86
C VAL A 320 -14.27 -16.99 -19.17
N ASN A 321 -13.16 -17.70 -19.06
CA ASN A 321 -12.55 -18.44 -20.15
C ASN A 321 -12.87 -19.93 -19.96
N VAL A 322 -13.27 -20.65 -21.00
CA VAL A 322 -13.58 -22.09 -20.87
C VAL A 322 -12.44 -22.89 -21.46
N VAL A 323 -11.78 -23.69 -20.64
CA VAL A 323 -10.70 -24.60 -21.04
C VAL A 323 -11.12 -26.02 -20.69
N ASN A 324 -11.19 -26.91 -21.69
CA ASN A 324 -11.65 -28.30 -21.51
C ASN A 324 -12.96 -28.40 -20.72
N ASN A 325 -13.99 -27.64 -21.13
CA ASN A 325 -15.29 -27.52 -20.46
C ASN A 325 -15.25 -26.99 -19.01
N THR A 326 -14.10 -26.52 -18.53
CA THR A 326 -13.95 -25.93 -17.19
C THR A 326 -13.93 -24.41 -17.28
N PRO A 327 -14.83 -23.69 -16.60
CA PRO A 327 -14.77 -22.24 -16.52
C PRO A 327 -13.62 -21.80 -15.62
N LEU A 328 -12.71 -21.03 -16.18
CA LEU A 328 -11.59 -20.37 -15.51
C LEU A 328 -11.77 -18.85 -15.58
N LEU A 329 -10.97 -18.13 -14.81
CA LEU A 329 -10.90 -16.68 -14.92
C LEU A 329 -10.50 -16.25 -16.35
N PRO A 330 -10.90 -15.06 -16.81
CA PRO A 330 -10.48 -14.53 -18.10
C PRO A 330 -8.96 -14.38 -18.17
N ALA A 331 -8.36 -14.62 -19.35
CA ALA A 331 -6.93 -14.39 -19.56
C ALA A 331 -6.61 -12.90 -19.84
N ASN A 332 -5.54 -12.40 -19.23
CA ASN A 332 -4.91 -11.11 -19.47
C ASN A 332 -3.90 -11.22 -20.62
N LYS A 333 -4.37 -10.94 -21.83
CA LYS A 333 -3.55 -11.02 -23.05
C LYS A 333 -2.37 -10.04 -23.09
N HIS A 334 -2.29 -9.10 -22.14
CA HIS A 334 -1.23 -8.09 -22.04
C HIS A 334 -0.29 -8.31 -20.86
N SER A 335 -0.32 -9.48 -20.21
CA SER A 335 0.54 -9.75 -19.05
C SER A 335 2.04 -9.81 -19.38
N GLY A 336 2.41 -9.99 -20.65
CA GLY A 336 3.80 -10.23 -21.04
C GLY A 336 4.41 -11.40 -20.26
N ASP A 337 5.68 -11.29 -19.90
CA ASP A 337 6.45 -12.32 -19.18
C ASP A 337 6.19 -12.38 -17.66
N THR A 338 5.28 -11.56 -17.14
CA THR A 338 5.01 -11.50 -15.68
C THR A 338 4.38 -12.76 -15.12
N CYS A 339 3.65 -13.51 -15.96
CA CYS A 339 3.22 -14.86 -15.65
C CYS A 339 4.24 -15.86 -16.18
N TYR A 340 5.11 -16.31 -15.28
CA TYR A 340 6.25 -17.14 -15.64
C TYR A 340 5.83 -18.58 -15.93
N ALA A 341 5.90 -18.97 -17.20
CA ALA A 341 6.05 -20.36 -17.62
C ALA A 341 7.21 -20.41 -18.60
N LYS A 342 8.24 -21.20 -18.26
CA LYS A 342 9.51 -21.24 -18.98
C LYS A 342 9.37 -21.69 -20.45
N ASP A 343 8.28 -22.39 -20.78
CA ASP A 343 8.10 -23.11 -22.05
C ASP A 343 6.67 -22.97 -22.65
N GLY A 344 5.90 -21.92 -22.33
CA GLY A 344 4.53 -21.81 -22.86
C GLY A 344 3.94 -20.41 -22.98
N ASN A 345 3.00 -20.25 -23.92
CA ASN A 345 2.25 -19.02 -24.18
C ASN A 345 1.11 -18.87 -23.16
N TYR A 346 1.45 -18.71 -21.87
CA TYR A 346 0.49 -18.54 -20.79
C TYR A 346 0.28 -17.05 -20.48
N SER A 347 -0.97 -16.68 -20.28
CA SER A 347 -1.36 -15.35 -19.84
C SER A 347 -1.82 -15.40 -18.38
N CYS A 348 -1.55 -14.33 -17.63
CA CYS A 348 -2.14 -14.18 -16.29
C CYS A 348 -3.67 -14.20 -16.37
N PHE A 349 -4.37 -14.59 -15.33
CA PHE A 349 -5.80 -14.31 -15.21
C PHE A 349 -6.09 -12.83 -14.90
N ILE A 350 -7.32 -12.41 -15.21
CA ILE A 350 -7.88 -11.12 -14.80
C ILE A 350 -8.84 -11.40 -13.66
N SER A 351 -8.67 -10.68 -12.55
CA SER A 351 -9.50 -10.68 -11.34
C SER A 351 -9.67 -9.25 -10.85
N GLY A 352 -10.40 -9.04 -9.74
CA GLY A 352 -10.57 -7.74 -9.11
C GLY A 352 -9.26 -7.13 -8.62
N ASN A 353 -8.31 -7.97 -8.18
CA ASN A 353 -6.95 -7.57 -7.82
C ASN A 353 -5.93 -8.08 -8.85
N ALA A 354 -4.97 -7.25 -9.25
CA ALA A 354 -3.87 -7.60 -10.14
C ALA A 354 -2.87 -8.63 -9.57
N THR A 355 -2.94 -8.94 -8.27
CA THR A 355 -1.96 -9.74 -7.50
C THR A 355 -2.47 -11.13 -7.14
N PHE A 356 -3.72 -11.46 -7.49
CA PHE A 356 -4.39 -12.74 -7.18
C PHE A 356 -3.57 -13.98 -7.57
N LEU A 357 -2.62 -13.85 -8.50
CA LEU A 357 -1.97 -14.98 -9.17
C LEU A 357 -0.59 -15.37 -8.67
N PHE A 358 -0.09 -14.78 -7.59
CA PHE A 358 1.25 -15.15 -7.14
C PHE A 358 1.38 -16.58 -6.59
N PHE A 359 0.27 -17.25 -6.24
CA PHE A 359 0.35 -18.54 -5.51
C PHE A 359 -0.58 -19.67 -5.94
N ILE A 360 -1.54 -19.48 -6.86
CA ILE A 360 -2.55 -20.51 -7.13
C ILE A 360 -2.05 -21.67 -8.02
N LEU A 361 -0.85 -21.59 -8.60
CA LEU A 361 -0.36 -22.60 -9.56
C LEU A 361 1.09 -23.07 -9.31
N LYS A 362 1.53 -23.17 -8.06
CA LYS A 362 2.83 -23.80 -7.74
C LYS A 362 2.72 -25.04 -6.88
#